data_AF-A0A2I0DAY4-F1
#
_entry.id   AF-A0A2I0DAY4-F1
#
_cell.length_a   1.000
_cell.length_b   1.000
_cell.length_c   1.000
_cell.angle_alpha   90.00
_cell.angle_beta   90.00
_cell.angle_gamma   90.00
#
_symmetry.space_group_name_H-M   'P 1'
#
loop_
_entity.id
_entity.type
_entity.pdbx_description
1 polymer ?
#
loop_
_entity_poly.entity_id
_entity_poly.type
_entity_poly.pdbx_seq_one_letter_code
_entity_poly.pdbx_strand_id
1 'polypeptide(L)' 'KPLVVSQLSCSSCETVISGNYSLPILLQLSSEDQDFIFEFILSSGSLKKMAIKIEKSYPTVRNKLDDIIERISLLQKI' A
#
# COMPACT_ATOMS: atom_id res chain seq x y z
N LYS A 1 18.31 4.32 -10.34
CA LYS A 1 18.30 2.88 -9.95
C LYS A 1 17.30 2.74 -8.80
N PRO A 2 16.44 1.71 -8.78
CA PRO A 2 15.48 1.50 -7.70
C PRO A 2 16.21 1.27 -6.37
N LEU A 3 15.59 1.70 -5.26
CA LEU A 3 16.09 1.39 -3.93
C LEU A 3 15.84 -0.09 -3.62
N VAL A 4 16.77 -0.72 -2.90
CA VAL A 4 16.64 -2.09 -2.38
C VAL A 4 16.71 -2.04 -0.86
N VAL A 5 16.01 -2.96 -0.21
CA VAL A 5 16.15 -3.14 1.24
C VAL A 5 17.46 -3.88 1.47
N SER A 6 18.39 -3.23 2.16
CA SER A 6 19.71 -3.78 2.48
C SER A 6 19.75 -4.54 3.80
N GLN A 7 18.92 -4.12 4.77
CA GLN A 7 18.94 -4.66 6.13
C GLN A 7 17.59 -4.47 6.86
N LEU A 8 17.19 -5.49 7.64
CA LEU A 8 16.18 -5.39 8.70
C LEU A 8 16.86 -5.71 10.03
N SER A 9 16.53 -4.95 11.08
CA SER A 9 17.10 -5.14 12.42
C SER A 9 15.98 -5.33 13.43
N CYS A 10 16.02 -6.42 14.19
CA CYS A 10 15.08 -6.69 15.28
C CYS A 10 15.51 -5.94 16.54
N SER A 11 14.65 -5.06 17.06
CA SER A 11 14.94 -4.25 18.24
C SER A 11 14.86 -5.00 19.57
N SER A 12 14.37 -6.25 19.59
CA SER A 12 14.17 -7.03 20.83
C SER A 12 15.21 -8.13 21.07
N CYS A 13 15.85 -8.63 20.01
CA CYS A 13 16.79 -9.76 20.11
C CYS A 13 18.07 -9.57 19.28
N GLU A 14 18.34 -8.34 18.82
CA GLU A 14 19.54 -7.96 18.04
C GLU A 14 19.73 -8.72 16.71
N THR A 15 18.74 -9.50 16.28
CA THR A 15 18.81 -10.24 15.01
C THR A 15 18.85 -9.27 13.84
N VAL A 16 19.84 -9.44 12.96
CA VAL A 16 20.00 -8.67 11.73
C VAL A 16 19.83 -9.57 10.52
N ILE A 17 18.93 -9.18 9.62
CA ILE A 17 18.74 -9.81 8.32
C ILE A 17 19.30 -8.87 7.26
N SER A 18 20.36 -9.28 6.57
CA SER A 18 21.03 -8.47 5.55
C SER A 18 21.04 -9.17 4.20
N GLY A 19 20.88 -8.41 3.11
CA GLY A 19 20.81 -8.93 1.76
C GLY A 19 20.31 -7.87 0.78
N ASN A 20 20.13 -8.23 -0.48
CA ASN A 20 19.52 -7.35 -1.47
C ASN A 20 18.08 -7.80 -1.72
N TYR A 21 17.14 -7.21 -1.01
CA TYR A 21 15.72 -7.52 -1.17
C TYR A 21 15.02 -6.44 -1.98
N SER A 22 14.07 -6.83 -2.83
CA SER A 22 13.17 -5.88 -3.46
C SER A 22 12.30 -5.20 -2.40
N LEU A 23 12.03 -3.91 -2.57
CA LEU A 23 11.09 -3.22 -1.72
C LEU A 23 9.69 -3.84 -1.93
N PRO A 24 8.96 -4.27 -0.88
CA PRO A 24 7.60 -4.77 -1.03
C PRO A 24 6.72 -3.81 -1.83
N ILE A 25 5.85 -4.33 -2.70
CA ILE A 25 5.01 -3.51 -3.60
C ILE A 25 4.20 -2.46 -2.84
N LEU A 26 3.65 -2.83 -1.67
CA LEU A 26 2.90 -1.89 -0.83
C LEU A 26 3.73 -0.68 -0.41
N LEU A 27 5.03 -0.88 -0.14
CA LEU A 27 5.96 0.20 0.23
C LEU A 27 6.47 1.00 -0.98
N GLN A 28 6.17 0.56 -2.20
CA GLN A 28 6.42 1.33 -3.43
C GLN A 28 5.27 2.28 -3.77
N LEU A 29 4.10 2.11 -3.14
CA LEU A 29 2.97 3.03 -3.30
C LEU A 29 3.16 4.29 -2.47
N SER A 30 2.48 5.38 -2.86
CA SER A 30 2.49 6.62 -2.06
C SER A 30 1.85 6.40 -0.68
N SER A 31 2.23 7.20 0.32
CA SER A 31 1.62 7.10 1.67
C SER A 31 0.10 7.25 1.61
N GLU A 32 -0.42 8.13 0.74
CA GLU A 32 -1.86 8.31 0.55
C GLU A 32 -2.54 7.05 0.01
N ASP A 33 -1.90 6.37 -0.96
CA ASP A 33 -2.42 5.11 -1.50
C ASP A 33 -2.37 3.99 -0.44
N GLN A 34 -1.32 3.96 0.39
CA GLN A 34 -1.20 3.01 1.51
C GLN A 34 -2.32 3.23 2.54
N ASP A 35 -2.55 4.49 2.96
CA ASP A 35 -3.61 4.85 3.91
C ASP A 35 -4.99 4.48 3.36
N PHE A 36 -5.24 4.74 2.07
CA PHE A 36 -6.48 4.33 1.42
C PHE A 36 -6.67 2.81 1.46
N ILE A 37 -5.62 2.03 1.18
CA ILE A 37 -5.67 0.56 1.24
C ILE A 37 -5.98 0.07 2.65
N PHE A 38 -5.32 0.62 3.67
CA PHE A 38 -5.59 0.26 5.07
C PHE A 38 -7.05 0.56 5.42
N GLU A 39 -7.54 1.73 5.06
CA GLU A 39 -8.91 2.13 5.33
C GLU A 39 -9.95 1.28 4.58
N PHE A 40 -9.64 0.90 3.35
CA PHE A 40 -10.47 0.00 2.56
C PHE A 40 -10.57 -1.38 3.23
N ILE A 41 -9.46 -1.93 3.72
CA ILE A 41 -9.42 -3.20 4.45
C ILE A 41 -10.18 -3.11 5.77
N LEU A 42 -9.97 -2.05 6.56
CA LEU A 42 -10.69 -1.80 7.81
C LEU A 42 -12.20 -1.61 7.58
N SER A 43 -12.58 -1.16 6.39
CA SER A 43 -13.97 -1.05 5.92
C SER A 43 -14.53 -2.35 5.32
N SER A 44 -13.78 -3.46 5.40
CA SER A 44 -14.11 -4.76 4.80
C SER A 44 -14.35 -4.70 3.29
N GLY A 45 -13.63 -3.82 2.59
CA GLY A 45 -13.77 -3.59 1.16
C GLY A 45 -15.01 -2.78 0.75
N SER A 46 -15.71 -2.14 1.70
CA SER A 46 -16.93 -1.40 1.40
C SER A 46 -16.65 0.02 0.90
N LEU A 47 -16.76 0.23 -0.42
CA LEU A 47 -16.69 1.57 -1.03
C LEU A 47 -17.73 2.55 -0.45
N LYS A 48 -18.90 2.06 -0.03
CA LYS A 48 -19.92 2.90 0.61
C LYS A 48 -19.47 3.40 1.98
N LYS A 49 -18.91 2.52 2.82
CA LYS A 49 -18.35 2.93 4.13
C LYS A 49 -17.17 3.88 3.95
N MET A 50 -16.31 3.61 2.97
CA MET A 50 -15.19 4.48 2.62
C MET A 50 -15.66 5.89 2.24
N ALA A 51 -16.63 6.02 1.33
CA ALA A 51 -17.19 7.31 0.92
C ALA A 51 -17.69 8.15 2.09
N ILE A 52 -18.35 7.51 3.06
CA ILE A 52 -18.78 8.17 4.30
C ILE A 52 -17.58 8.57 5.15
N LYS A 53 -16.62 7.67 5.37
CA LYS A 53 -15.48 7.87 6.28
C LYS A 53 -14.50 8.95 5.79
N ILE A 54 -14.25 9.02 4.48
CA ILE A 54 -13.30 9.97 3.90
C ILE A 54 -13.98 11.23 3.34
N GLU A 55 -15.30 11.36 3.55
CA GLU A 55 -16.13 12.50 3.12
C GLU A 55 -16.00 12.81 1.61
N LYS A 56 -16.02 11.77 0.79
CA LYS A 56 -15.95 11.88 -0.67
C LYS A 56 -17.14 11.17 -1.32
N SER A 57 -17.44 11.57 -2.55
CA SER A 57 -18.48 10.89 -3.33
C SER A 57 -18.08 9.44 -3.61
N TYR A 58 -19.05 8.53 -3.70
CA TYR A 58 -18.79 7.14 -4.09
C TYR A 58 -17.99 7.04 -5.40
N PRO A 59 -18.30 7.81 -6.48
CA PRO A 59 -17.46 7.83 -7.68
C PRO A 59 -16.00 8.21 -7.40
N THR A 60 -15.75 9.20 -6.55
CA THR A 60 -14.37 9.61 -6.20
C THR A 60 -13.60 8.49 -5.51
N VAL A 61 -14.23 7.80 -4.54
CA VAL A 61 -13.60 6.69 -3.82
C VAL A 61 -13.35 5.51 -4.77
N ARG A 62 -14.30 5.21 -5.65
CA ARG A 62 -14.17 4.15 -6.64
C ARG A 62 -13.01 4.43 -7.60
N ASN A 63 -12.94 5.64 -8.16
CA ASN A 63 -11.87 6.02 -9.06
C ASN A 63 -10.50 5.91 -8.39
N LYS A 64 -10.38 6.35 -7.12
CA LYS A 64 -9.15 6.21 -6.35
C LYS A 64 -8.74 4.74 -6.15
N LEU A 65 -9.70 3.85 -5.87
CA LEU A 65 -9.43 2.41 -5.78
C LEU A 65 -8.96 1.85 -7.13
N ASP A 66 -9.63 2.22 -8.23
CA ASP A 66 -9.28 1.76 -9.58
C ASP A 66 -7.86 2.24 -9.97
N ASP A 67 -7.50 3.49 -9.67
CA ASP A 67 -6.16 4.06 -9.88
C ASP A 67 -5.08 3.27 -9.09
N ILE A 68 -5.37 2.90 -7.85
CA ILE A 68 -4.45 2.10 -7.01
C ILE A 68 -4.30 0.68 -7.58
N ILE A 69 -5.39 0.06 -8.03
CA ILE A 69 -5.36 -1.27 -8.66
C ILE A 69 -4.47 -1.23 -9.93
N GLU A 70 -4.59 -0.20 -10.75
CA GLU A 70 -3.76 -0.03 -11.95
C GLU A 70 -2.27 0.09 -11.57
N ARG A 71 -1.94 0.92 -10.58
CA ARG A 71 -0.56 1.08 -10.07
C ARG A 71 0.02 -0.23 -9.57
N ILE A 72 -0.71 -0.97 -8.72
CA ILE A 72 -0.29 -2.28 -8.22
C ILE A 72 -0.07 -3.24 -9.38
N SER A 73 -0.96 -3.25 -10.37
CA SER A 73 -0.85 -4.12 -11.54
C SER A 73 0.41 -3.81 -12.36
N LEU A 74 0.79 -2.54 -12.49
CA LEU A 74 2.05 -2.14 -13.16
C LEU A 74 3.29 -2.59 -12.38
N LEU A 75 3.25 -2.52 -11.05
CA LEU A 75 4.35 -2.95 -10.17
C LEU A 75 4.48 -4.47 -10.06
N GLN A 76 3.38 -5.21 -10.25
CA GLN A 76 3.34 -6.68 -10.22
C GLN A 76 3.75 -7.34 -11.54
N LYS A 77 3.80 -6.59 -12.65
CA LYS A 77 4.28 -7.13 -13.93
C LYS A 77 5.73 -7.58 -13.80
N ILE A 78 5.92 -8.89 -13.74
CA ILE A 78 7.15 -9.61 -14.15
C ILE A 78 7.32 -9.40 -15.66
#